data_AF-A0A387BAZ5-F1
#
_entry.id   AF-A0A387BAZ5-F1
#
_cell.length_a   1.000
_cell.length_b   1.000
_cell.length_c   1.000
_cell.angle_alpha   90.00
_cell.angle_beta   90.00
_cell.angle_gamma   90.00
#
_symmetry.space_group_name_H-M   'P 1'
#
loop_
_entity.id
_entity.type
_entity.pdbx_description
1 polymer ?
#
loop_
_entity_poly.entity_id
_entity_poly.type
_entity_poly.pdbx_seq_one_letter_code
_entity_poly.pdbx_strand_id
1 'polypeptide(L)'
;MSLVDEPITIAKPAVAPRSPDPMLAAFAASRIGLDCPPVRWDDLASPDALLEGALRAGGPEGRVVQLVLLDGRVVGAHRIHMLLGEPVPERTIVGAERLVEILVPDCTRAGVDLVVDGGRWWFGGLTVLPDEPPAVTNLRRAPAAAS
;
A
#
# COMPACT_ATOMS: atom_id res chain seq x y z
N MET A 1 33.69 -29.30 -6.09
CA MET A 1 32.78 -28.16 -6.29
C MET A 1 31.58 -28.38 -5.38
N SER A 2 31.48 -27.62 -4.29
CA SER A 2 30.34 -27.63 -3.37
C SER A 2 29.70 -26.25 -3.46
N LEU A 3 28.54 -26.17 -4.11
CA LEU A 3 27.67 -24.99 -4.04
C LEU A 3 26.96 -25.08 -2.70
N VAL A 4 27.41 -24.28 -1.73
CA VAL A 4 26.68 -24.10 -0.47
C VAL A 4 25.64 -23.03 -0.76
N ASP A 5 24.38 -23.45 -0.86
CA ASP A 5 23.23 -22.55 -0.86
C ASP A 5 23.17 -21.86 0.50
N GLU A 6 23.64 -20.61 0.57
CA GLU A 6 23.39 -19.75 1.72
C GLU A 6 21.90 -19.34 1.73
N PRO A 7 21.21 -19.43 2.87
CA PRO A 7 19.82 -18.98 2.97
C PRO A 7 19.76 -17.47 2.77
N ILE A 8 19.21 -17.04 1.64
CA ILE A 8 18.91 -15.64 1.37
C ILE A 8 17.87 -15.19 2.40
N THR A 9 18.34 -14.49 3.43
CA THR A 9 17.47 -13.81 4.37
C THR A 9 16.82 -12.68 3.58
N ILE A 10 15.54 -12.85 3.22
CA ILE A 10 14.75 -11.79 2.60
C ILE A 10 14.58 -10.72 3.67
N ALA A 11 15.51 -9.76 3.70
CA ALA A 11 15.46 -8.64 4.60
C ALA A 11 14.09 -7.98 4.45
N LYS A 12 13.36 -7.86 5.58
CA LYS A 12 12.15 -7.05 5.69
C LYS A 12 12.46 -5.70 5.02
N PRO A 13 11.71 -5.25 4.00
CA PRO A 13 12.00 -3.96 3.38
C PRO A 13 12.00 -2.92 4.49
N ALA A 14 13.13 -2.24 4.65
CA ALA A 14 13.28 -1.21 5.66
C ALA A 14 12.26 -0.11 5.34
N VAL A 15 11.16 -0.07 6.08
CA VAL A 15 10.26 1.07 6.07
C VAL A 15 11.12 2.26 6.43
N ALA A 16 11.26 3.22 5.50
CA ALA A 16 12.08 4.38 5.77
C ALA A 16 11.52 5.08 7.04
N PRO A 17 12.35 5.56 7.96
CA PRO A 17 11.92 6.25 9.20
C PRO A 17 11.15 7.56 8.95
N ARG A 18 10.81 7.87 7.69
CA ARG A 18 10.05 9.02 7.22
C ARG A 18 8.60 8.68 6.83
N SER A 19 8.16 7.43 6.95
CA SER A 19 6.74 7.12 6.71
C SER A 19 5.87 7.89 7.71
N PRO A 20 4.83 8.58 7.23
CA PRO A 20 3.99 9.40 8.10
C PRO A 20 3.23 8.55 9.10
N ASP A 21 2.84 9.18 10.21
CA ASP A 21 1.99 8.55 11.22
C ASP A 21 0.72 7.95 10.56
N PRO A 22 0.37 6.68 10.85
CA PRO A 22 -0.77 6.03 10.21
C PRO A 22 -2.10 6.73 10.47
N MET A 23 -2.31 7.34 11.63
CA MET A 23 -3.54 8.06 11.95
C MET A 23 -3.64 9.36 11.14
N LEU A 24 -2.52 10.08 10.98
CA LEU A 24 -2.43 11.23 10.08
C LEU A 24 -2.68 10.83 8.62
N ALA A 25 -2.10 9.71 8.18
CA ALA A 25 -2.32 9.18 6.83
C ALA A 25 -3.78 8.83 6.57
N ALA A 26 -4.45 8.18 7.52
CA ALA A 26 -5.87 7.86 7.45
C ALA A 26 -6.75 9.10 7.35
N PHE A 27 -6.47 10.10 8.18
CA PHE A 27 -7.19 11.37 8.19
C PHE A 27 -7.04 12.09 6.85
N ALA A 28 -5.81 12.24 6.34
CA ALA A 28 -5.56 12.88 5.07
C ALA A 28 -6.21 12.12 3.89
N ALA A 29 -6.09 10.79 3.86
CA ALA A 29 -6.70 9.93 2.85
C ALA A 29 -8.24 10.08 2.81
N SER A 30 -8.90 10.10 3.97
CA SER A 30 -10.33 10.35 4.06
C SER A 30 -10.70 11.74 3.54
N ARG A 31 -9.93 12.77 3.90
CA ARG A 31 -10.20 14.17 3.50
C ARG A 31 -10.09 14.42 2.00
N ILE A 32 -9.24 13.66 1.30
CA ILE A 32 -9.07 13.73 -0.15
C ILE A 32 -9.97 12.75 -0.93
N GLY A 33 -10.80 11.98 -0.23
CA GLY A 33 -11.84 11.14 -0.83
C GLY A 33 -11.41 9.71 -1.18
N LEU A 34 -10.33 9.19 -0.57
CA LEU A 34 -10.04 7.76 -0.62
C LEU A 34 -10.98 7.00 0.33
N ASP A 35 -11.36 5.78 -0.04
CA ASP A 35 -12.24 4.95 0.77
C ASP A 35 -11.45 4.40 1.97
N CYS A 36 -11.64 4.98 3.16
CA CYS A 36 -10.99 4.55 4.40
C CYS A 36 -11.97 3.77 5.29
N PRO A 37 -11.81 2.45 5.44
CA PRO A 37 -12.67 1.67 6.32
C PRO A 37 -12.40 1.98 7.80
N PRO A 38 -13.37 1.73 8.70
CA PRO A 38 -13.17 1.89 10.14
C PRO A 38 -12.03 1.01 10.65
N VAL A 39 -11.16 1.62 11.47
CA VAL A 39 -9.98 0.98 12.07
C VAL A 39 -9.99 1.13 13.58
N ARG A 40 -9.40 0.15 14.26
CA ARG A 40 -9.14 0.23 15.70
C ARG A 40 -7.76 0.87 15.92
N TRP A 41 -7.69 1.74 16.92
CA TRP A 41 -6.49 2.50 17.30
C TRP A 41 -6.15 2.33 18.78
N ASP A 42 -6.65 1.25 19.40
CA ASP A 42 -6.39 0.92 20.80
C ASP A 42 -5.07 0.13 20.98
N ASP A 43 -4.70 -0.16 22.22
CA ASP A 43 -3.45 -0.85 22.56
C ASP A 43 -3.37 -2.29 22.01
N LEU A 44 -4.48 -2.84 21.52
CA LEU A 44 -4.54 -4.17 20.89
C LEU A 44 -4.58 -4.08 19.36
N ALA A 45 -4.48 -2.88 18.79
CA ALA A 45 -4.46 -2.68 17.34
C ALA A 45 -3.21 -3.31 16.70
N SER A 46 -3.40 -3.84 15.49
CA SER A 46 -2.30 -4.31 14.66
C SER A 46 -1.29 -3.18 14.39
N PRO A 47 0.02 -3.50 14.29
CA PRO A 47 1.02 -2.54 13.82
C PRO A 47 0.71 -1.99 12.42
N ASP A 48 -0.09 -2.72 11.63
CA ASP A 48 -0.56 -2.34 10.31
C ASP A 48 -2.09 -2.10 10.30
N ALA A 49 -2.60 -1.38 11.30
CA ALA A 49 -4.04 -1.21 11.53
C ALA A 49 -4.83 -0.83 10.26
N LEU A 50 -4.31 0.10 9.44
CA LEU A 50 -4.93 0.51 8.18
C LEU A 50 -5.07 -0.63 7.18
N LEU A 51 -4.00 -1.39 6.96
CA LEU A 51 -4.01 -2.51 6.04
C LEU A 51 -4.96 -3.60 6.54
N GLU A 52 -4.97 -3.88 7.84
CA GLU A 52 -5.92 -4.82 8.43
C GLU A 52 -7.38 -4.37 8.23
N GLY A 53 -7.67 -3.09 8.44
CA GLY A 53 -8.99 -2.52 8.19
C GLY A 53 -9.42 -2.64 6.73
N ALA A 54 -8.49 -2.35 5.80
CA ALA A 54 -8.69 -2.50 4.37
C ALA A 54 -8.93 -3.96 3.96
N LEU A 55 -8.16 -4.90 4.50
CA LEU A 55 -8.33 -6.33 4.28
C LEU A 55 -9.67 -6.83 4.81
N ARG A 56 -10.09 -6.38 5.99
CA ARG A 56 -11.39 -6.72 6.56
C ARG A 56 -12.54 -6.19 5.69
N ALA A 57 -12.40 -4.99 5.13
CA ALA A 57 -13.38 -4.41 4.23
C ALA A 57 -13.47 -5.12 2.87
N GLY A 58 -12.32 -5.55 2.33
CA GLY A 58 -12.24 -6.33 1.09
C GLY A 58 -12.63 -7.80 1.24
N GLY A 59 -12.69 -8.32 2.48
CA GLY A 59 -13.09 -9.70 2.73
C GLY A 59 -12.11 -10.74 2.14
N PRO A 60 -12.56 -12.00 2.00
CA PRO A 60 -11.70 -13.12 1.57
C PRO A 60 -11.08 -12.97 0.18
N GLU A 61 -11.76 -12.24 -0.72
CA GLU A 61 -11.31 -12.02 -2.10
C GLU A 61 -10.50 -10.73 -2.26
N GLY A 62 -10.34 -9.95 -1.18
CA GLY A 62 -9.57 -8.72 -1.17
C GLY A 62 -8.12 -8.91 -1.61
N ARG A 63 -7.71 -8.17 -2.64
CA ARG A 63 -6.34 -8.20 -3.18
C ARG A 63 -5.57 -6.96 -2.78
N VAL A 64 -4.37 -7.15 -2.22
CA VAL A 64 -3.48 -6.03 -1.90
C VAL A 64 -2.73 -5.60 -3.15
N VAL A 65 -2.78 -4.30 -3.45
CA VAL A 65 -1.98 -3.65 -4.49
C VAL A 65 -1.31 -2.41 -3.92
N GLN A 66 -0.14 -2.07 -4.46
CA GLN A 66 0.55 -0.84 -4.11
C GLN A 66 0.62 0.06 -5.34
N LEU A 67 0.03 1.25 -5.26
CA LEU A 67 0.31 2.32 -6.21
C LEU A 67 1.68 2.90 -5.88
N VAL A 68 2.60 2.82 -6.83
CA VAL A 68 3.91 3.44 -6.68
C VAL A 68 3.84 4.84 -7.26
N LEU A 69 4.32 5.81 -6.50
CA LEU A 69 4.49 7.19 -6.94
C LEU A 69 5.98 7.48 -7.15
N LEU A 70 6.29 8.10 -8.28
CA LEU A 70 7.61 8.65 -8.61
C LEU A 70 7.44 10.15 -8.85
N ASP A 71 8.19 10.98 -8.14
CA ASP A 71 8.11 12.44 -8.20
C ASP A 71 6.66 12.95 -8.06
N GLY A 72 5.93 12.36 -7.11
CA GLY A 72 4.52 12.69 -6.82
C GLY A 72 3.50 12.18 -7.84
N ARG A 73 3.91 11.37 -8.84
CA ARG A 73 3.01 10.84 -9.89
C ARG A 73 2.85 9.34 -9.81
N VAL A 74 1.62 8.84 -9.97
CA VAL A 74 1.38 7.40 -10.01
C VAL A 74 1.98 6.80 -11.27
N VAL A 75 2.80 5.76 -11.10
CA VAL A 75 3.37 4.98 -12.19
C VAL A 75 2.85 3.54 -12.16
N GLY A 76 2.83 2.88 -13.32
CA GLY A 76 2.46 1.46 -13.40
C GLY A 76 0.97 1.15 -13.24
N ALA A 77 0.07 2.15 -13.27
CA ALA A 77 -1.38 1.94 -13.22
C ALA A 77 -1.88 0.97 -14.31
N HIS A 78 -1.29 1.02 -15.51
CA HIS A 78 -1.59 0.07 -16.59
C HIS A 78 -1.21 -1.38 -16.23
N ARG A 79 -0.10 -1.60 -15.53
CA ARG A 79 0.29 -2.94 -15.07
C ARG A 79 -0.72 -3.48 -14.04
N ILE A 80 -1.19 -2.62 -13.13
CA ILE A 80 -2.23 -3.00 -12.16
C ILE A 80 -3.52 -3.37 -12.89
N HIS A 81 -3.91 -2.59 -13.90
CA HIS A 81 -5.06 -2.92 -14.74
C HIS A 81 -4.94 -4.31 -15.39
N MET A 82 -3.80 -4.62 -15.98
CA MET A 82 -3.54 -5.93 -16.60
C MET A 82 -3.61 -7.09 -15.59
N LEU A 83 -3.21 -6.85 -14.33
CA LEU A 83 -3.19 -7.88 -13.29
C LEU A 83 -4.56 -8.09 -12.63
N LEU A 84 -5.34 -7.02 -12.45
CA LEU A 84 -6.64 -7.09 -11.79
C LEU A 84 -7.80 -7.33 -12.76
N GLY A 85 -7.63 -7.01 -14.04
CA GLY A 85 -8.68 -7.02 -15.06
C GLY A 85 -9.58 -5.79 -15.05
N GLU A 86 -9.30 -4.81 -14.19
CA GLU A 86 -10.09 -3.59 -14.00
C GLU A 86 -9.17 -2.36 -13.86
N PRO A 87 -9.52 -1.20 -14.41
CA PRO A 87 -8.66 -0.03 -14.34
C PRO A 87 -8.62 0.54 -12.92
N VAL A 88 -7.48 1.13 -12.53
CA VAL A 88 -7.41 1.94 -11.31
C VAL A 88 -8.33 3.15 -11.48
N PRO A 89 -9.29 3.40 -10.56
CA PRO A 89 -10.18 4.55 -10.68
C PRO A 89 -9.38 5.86 -10.69
N GLU A 90 -9.74 6.79 -11.57
CA GLU A 90 -9.07 8.10 -11.68
C GLU A 90 -9.07 8.84 -10.34
N ARG A 91 -10.18 8.78 -9.59
CA ARG A 91 -10.28 9.37 -8.24
C ARG A 91 -9.22 8.81 -7.27
N THR A 92 -8.88 7.52 -7.40
CA THR A 92 -7.89 6.85 -6.56
C THR A 92 -6.48 7.29 -6.93
N ILE A 93 -6.20 7.45 -8.23
CA ILE A 93 -4.93 8.01 -8.72
C ILE A 93 -4.74 9.44 -8.19
N VAL A 94 -5.70 10.33 -8.45
CA VAL A 94 -5.63 11.73 -8.01
C VAL A 94 -5.54 11.84 -6.49
N GLY A 95 -6.28 11.00 -5.76
CA GLY A 95 -6.19 10.91 -4.31
C GLY A 95 -4.79 10.50 -3.84
N ALA A 96 -4.21 9.45 -4.43
CA ALA A 96 -2.87 9.00 -4.07
C ALA A 96 -1.79 10.08 -4.32
N GLU A 97 -1.85 10.78 -5.46
CA GLU A 97 -0.93 11.88 -5.77
C GLU A 97 -1.02 13.01 -4.74
N ARG A 98 -2.25 13.45 -4.42
CA ARG A 98 -2.48 14.48 -3.38
C ARG A 98 -2.04 14.03 -1.99
N LEU A 99 -2.23 12.76 -1.66
CA LEU A 99 -1.82 12.23 -0.35
C LEU A 99 -0.30 12.35 -0.17
N VAL A 100 0.46 11.97 -1.20
CA VAL A 100 1.92 12.05 -1.22
C VAL A 100 2.38 13.50 -1.19
N GLU A 101 1.75 14.38 -1.97
CA GLU A 101 2.03 15.82 -1.95
C GLU A 101 1.86 16.43 -0.54
N ILE A 102 0.84 16.02 0.21
CA ILE A 102 0.55 16.57 1.55
C ILE A 102 1.49 16.01 2.61
N LEU A 103 1.72 14.69 2.62
CA LEU A 103 2.36 14.02 3.75
C LEU A 103 3.86 13.81 3.59
N VAL A 104 4.33 13.72 2.35
CA VAL A 104 5.73 13.41 2.03
C VAL A 104 6.20 14.19 0.78
N PRO A 105 6.06 15.54 0.76
CA PRO A 105 6.28 16.37 -0.43
C PRO A 105 7.69 16.26 -1.02
N ASP A 106 8.69 15.94 -0.20
CA ASP A 106 10.10 15.87 -0.59
C ASP A 106 10.56 14.44 -0.93
N CYS A 107 9.64 13.48 -1.05
CA CYS A 107 9.98 12.10 -1.41
C CYS A 107 9.93 11.87 -2.91
N THR A 108 11.05 11.42 -3.47
CA THR A 108 11.13 10.92 -4.86
C THR A 108 10.21 9.73 -5.07
N ARG A 109 10.04 8.88 -4.05
CA ARG A 109 9.31 7.62 -4.18
C ARG A 109 8.46 7.27 -2.96
N ALA A 110 7.20 6.94 -3.23
CA ALA A 110 6.23 6.53 -2.22
C ALA A 110 5.35 5.37 -2.73
N GLY A 111 4.81 4.60 -1.79
CA GLY A 111 3.86 3.53 -2.04
C GLY A 111 2.56 3.79 -1.29
N VAL A 112 1.44 3.75 -2.00
CA VAL A 112 0.10 3.79 -1.40
C VAL A 112 -0.49 2.38 -1.50
N ASP A 113 -0.62 1.72 -0.36
CA ASP A 113 -1.18 0.38 -0.27
C ASP A 113 -2.71 0.46 -0.30
N LEU A 114 -3.32 -0.39 -1.12
CA LEU A 114 -4.76 -0.46 -1.34
C LEU A 114 -5.22 -1.91 -1.29
N VAL A 115 -6.43 -2.15 -0.81
CA VAL A 115 -7.13 -3.43 -0.95
C VAL A 115 -8.24 -3.26 -1.97
N VAL A 116 -8.36 -4.22 -2.89
CA VAL A 116 -9.31 -4.15 -4.01
C VAL A 116 -10.20 -5.39 -4.03
N ASP A 117 -11.50 -5.18 -4.09
CA ASP A 117 -12.51 -6.20 -4.35
C ASP A 117 -13.75 -5.58 -5.04
N GLY A 118 -14.26 -6.25 -6.07
CA GLY A 118 -15.49 -5.85 -6.77
C GLY A 118 -15.56 -4.38 -7.19
N GLY A 119 -14.47 -3.80 -7.71
CA GLY A 119 -14.40 -2.39 -8.12
C GLY A 119 -14.30 -1.37 -6.99
N ARG A 120 -14.17 -1.81 -5.73
CA ARG A 120 -13.92 -0.95 -4.57
C ARG A 120 -12.46 -0.99 -4.17
N TRP A 121 -11.94 0.14 -3.69
CA TRP A 121 -10.51 0.37 -3.45
C TRP A 121 -10.31 1.03 -2.10
N TRP A 122 -9.97 0.24 -1.08
CA TRP A 122 -9.80 0.72 0.28
C TRP A 122 -8.35 1.11 0.56
N PHE A 123 -8.14 2.27 1.16
CA PHE A 123 -6.82 2.73 1.60
C PHE A 123 -6.28 1.86 2.73
N GLY A 124 -5.09 1.29 2.52
CA GLY A 124 -4.41 0.39 3.44
C GLY A 124 -3.11 0.95 4.03
N GLY A 125 -2.57 2.05 3.51
CA GLY A 125 -1.38 2.68 4.07
C GLY A 125 -0.61 3.55 3.10
N LEU A 126 0.35 4.29 3.65
CA LEU A 126 1.33 5.08 2.91
C LEU A 126 2.73 4.73 3.43
N THR A 127 3.61 4.36 2.52
CA THR A 127 4.99 3.98 2.82
C THR A 127 5.94 4.84 1.99
N VAL A 128 6.93 5.47 2.63
CA VAL A 128 8.06 6.06 1.90
C VAL A 128 8.98 4.93 1.44
N LEU A 129 9.21 4.86 0.13
CA LEU A 129 10.03 3.82 -0.48
C LEU A 129 11.47 4.32 -0.62
N PRO A 130 12.48 3.43 -0.54
CA PRO A 130 13.85 3.82 -0.87
C PRO A 130 13.95 4.29 -2.33
N ASP A 131 14.84 5.25 -2.57
CA ASP A 131 15.10 5.83 -3.91
C ASP A 131 15.57 4.77 -4.91
N GLU A 132 16.23 3.70 -4.43
CA GLU A 132 16.60 2.55 -5.25
C GLU A 132 15.45 1.52 -5.31
N PRO A 133 15.09 1.00 -6.50
CA PRO A 133 14.09 -0.05 -6.62
C PRO A 133 14.57 -1.34 -5.92
N PRO A 134 13.83 -1.88 -4.92
CA PRO A 134 13.99 -3.29 -4.61
C PRO A 134 13.62 -4.08 -5.87
N ALA A 135 14.39 -5.12 -6.16
CA ALA A 135 14.14 -5.99 -7.29
C ALA A 135 12.71 -6.55 -7.24
N VAL A 136 11.86 -6.09 -8.17
CA VAL A 136 10.56 -6.64 -8.55
C VAL A 136 9.44 -6.51 -7.49
N THR A 137 8.38 -5.77 -7.85
CA THR A 137 7.09 -5.74 -7.15
C THR A 137 6.41 -7.10 -7.26
N ASN A 138 6.32 -7.84 -6.15
CA ASN A 138 5.58 -9.11 -6.08
C ASN A 138 4.15 -8.85 -5.61
N LEU A 139 3.16 -9.32 -6.37
CA LEU A 139 1.79 -9.44 -5.88
C LEU A 139 1.80 -10.37 -4.66
N ARG A 140 1.25 -9.91 -3.53
CA ARG A 140 1.06 -10.74 -2.34
C ARG A 140 -0.44 -10.96 -2.13
N ARG A 141 -0.82 -12.23 -1.95
CA ARG A 141 -2.16 -12.58 -1.47
C ARG A 141 -2.26 -12.18 -0.01
N ALA A 142 -3.42 -11.68 0.42
CA ALA A 142 -3.69 -11.54 1.84
C ALA A 142 -3.48 -12.91 2.53
N PRO A 143 -2.85 -12.97 3.71
CA PRO A 143 -2.84 -14.21 4.47
C PRO A 143 -4.30 -14.60 4.76
N ALA A 144 -4.63 -15.89 4.58
CA ALA A 144 -5.92 -16.40 4.97
C ALA A 144 -6.11 -16.11 6.46
N ALA A 145 -7.20 -15.41 6.83
CA ALA A 145 -7.56 -15.27 8.23
C ALA A 145 -7.71 -16.67 8.80
N ALA A 146 -6.90 -17.01 9.81
CA ALA A 146 -7.06 -18.26 10.54
C ALA A 146 -8.39 -18.18 11.30
N SER A 147 -9.32 -19.06 10.91
CA SER A 147 -10.62 -19.24 11.56
C SER A 147 -10.50 -19.76 12.99
#